data_AF-A0A925MIH5-F1
#
_entry.id   AF-A0A925MIH5-F1
#
_cell.length_a   1.000
_cell.length_b   1.000
_cell.length_c   1.000
_cell.angle_alpha   90.00
_cell.angle_beta   90.00
_cell.angle_gamma   90.00
#
_symmetry.space_group_name_H-M   'P 1'
#
loop_
_entity.id
_entity.type
_entity.pdbx_description
1 polymer ?
#
loop_
_entity_poly.entity_id
_entity_poly.type
_entity_poly.pdbx_seq_one_letter_code
_entity_poly.pdbx_strand_id
1 'polypeptide(L)'
;MKPHSARVEGAVAVIGMAGRFPGARTVDALWTQLVNGVEGIRRFSRAELRAAGVTDDVLDDPDYVPAKGVIEDLACFDERFFEYSAREAQLMDPQHRIFLECAWHALERAGVDPERHAGATGVFASAGMSTYLLELARDAALREEVGIYDLFLHNAPDYLATRVSYKAGLTGPSFTVQTGCSSSLVAIHLASQSLLAGECDLALAGGVTARAPQHRGYRYDAGNVLSHDGHCRPFDADANGTVPGEAVAVVTLKRVEDALRDRDRIHAVIAGSAINNDGRRKVGYTAPSVDGQCDAIAEALEVASISPRQIGYVEGHGTATRMGDPLEVAALTRAFRAGTQDRQFCALGSIKSNLGHTDAAAGVAGFIKAALAIERGVIPGTLHFTSANPEIDAANSPFVFHRDAVRWPDEGSLRRAGVSAFGLGGTNSHLVLEQAPVVERSARVQVPRGPALVVLSARTPAALDRVTEDLCAQLEGNLAPVAERSDRTDLADR
;
A
#
# COMPACT_ATOMS: atom_id res chain seq x y z
N MET A 1 -22.51 -28.14 -3.16
CA MET A 1 -22.44 -26.83 -2.47
C MET A 1 -22.80 -25.76 -3.48
N LYS A 2 -23.65 -24.80 -3.14
CA LYS A 2 -23.80 -23.59 -3.98
C LYS A 2 -22.44 -22.87 -3.97
N PRO A 3 -21.93 -22.39 -5.11
CA PRO A 3 -20.74 -21.53 -5.09
C PRO A 3 -21.02 -20.33 -4.18
N HIS A 4 -20.08 -20.00 -3.30
CA HIS A 4 -20.20 -18.80 -2.49
C HIS A 4 -20.11 -17.60 -3.44
N SER A 5 -21.22 -16.87 -3.60
CA SER A 5 -21.24 -15.64 -4.39
C SER A 5 -20.53 -14.53 -3.63
N ALA A 6 -19.71 -13.74 -4.30
CA ALA A 6 -19.07 -12.58 -3.69
C ALA A 6 -20.09 -11.55 -3.18
N ARG A 7 -19.71 -10.79 -2.15
CA ARG A 7 -20.55 -9.77 -1.52
C ARG A 7 -20.82 -8.62 -2.48
N VAL A 8 -22.09 -8.23 -2.59
CA VAL A 8 -22.56 -7.11 -3.42
C VAL A 8 -23.12 -5.98 -2.55
N GLU A 9 -23.98 -6.31 -1.59
CA GLU A 9 -24.66 -5.34 -0.74
C GLU A 9 -23.76 -4.89 0.43
N GLY A 10 -23.70 -3.58 0.68
CA GLY A 10 -22.91 -3.00 1.77
C GLY A 10 -21.39 -3.16 1.64
N ALA A 11 -20.87 -3.32 0.42
CA ALA A 11 -19.46 -3.54 0.14
C ALA A 11 -18.88 -2.52 -0.84
N VAL A 12 -17.56 -2.36 -0.82
CA VAL A 12 -16.83 -1.39 -1.65
C VAL A 12 -15.89 -2.11 -2.61
N ALA A 13 -15.96 -1.78 -3.89
CA ALA A 13 -15.09 -2.29 -4.95
C ALA A 13 -13.81 -1.46 -5.05
N VAL A 14 -12.68 -2.13 -5.26
CA VAL A 14 -11.43 -1.52 -5.72
C VAL A 14 -11.42 -1.54 -7.24
N ILE A 15 -11.56 -0.38 -7.87
CA ILE A 15 -11.69 -0.28 -9.34
C ILE A 15 -10.44 0.27 -10.04
N GLY A 16 -9.49 0.84 -9.27
CA GLY A 16 -8.21 1.30 -9.79
C GLY A 16 -7.16 1.36 -8.70
N MET A 17 -5.89 1.21 -9.08
CA MET A 17 -4.74 1.28 -8.18
C MET A 17 -3.56 1.93 -8.91
N ALA A 18 -2.89 2.87 -8.25
CA ALA A 18 -1.64 3.43 -8.71
C ALA A 18 -0.66 3.57 -7.53
N GLY A 19 0.64 3.53 -7.82
CA GLY A 19 1.66 3.75 -6.80
C GLY A 19 3.09 3.64 -7.32
N ARG A 20 4.02 4.20 -6.53
CA ARG A 20 5.47 4.11 -6.69
C ARG A 20 6.07 3.60 -5.38
N PHE A 21 6.99 2.65 -5.50
CA PHE A 21 7.57 1.90 -4.40
C PHE A 21 9.07 1.72 -4.63
N PRO A 22 9.86 1.33 -3.61
CA PRO A 22 11.27 1.05 -3.79
C PRO A 22 11.49 -0.08 -4.79
N GLY A 23 12.16 0.23 -5.90
CA GLY A 23 12.39 -0.70 -7.02
C GLY A 23 11.24 -0.86 -8.03
N ALA A 24 10.09 -0.19 -7.82
CA ALA A 24 8.92 -0.34 -8.68
C ALA A 24 8.17 0.99 -8.92
N ARG A 25 8.16 1.45 -10.17
CA ARG A 25 7.48 2.70 -10.58
C ARG A 25 5.97 2.57 -10.80
N THR A 26 5.44 1.35 -10.79
CA THR A 26 4.01 1.05 -11.02
C THR A 26 3.56 -0.13 -10.16
N VAL A 27 2.24 -0.30 -10.02
CA VAL A 27 1.62 -1.46 -9.34
C VAL A 27 1.95 -2.79 -10.04
N ASP A 28 2.03 -2.81 -11.37
CA ASP A 28 2.42 -4.00 -12.13
C ASP A 28 3.90 -4.37 -11.94
N ALA A 29 4.77 -3.35 -11.88
CA ALA A 29 6.18 -3.55 -11.54
C ALA A 29 6.35 -4.06 -10.10
N LEU A 30 5.58 -3.50 -9.15
CA LEU A 30 5.54 -3.98 -7.76
C LEU A 30 5.13 -5.45 -7.73
N TRP A 31 4.06 -5.83 -8.41
CA TRP A 31 3.62 -7.22 -8.45
C TRP A 31 4.73 -8.16 -8.94
N THR A 32 5.40 -7.78 -10.03
CA THR A 32 6.52 -8.54 -10.60
C THR A 32 7.67 -8.67 -9.59
N GLN A 33 8.00 -7.59 -8.89
CA GLN A 33 9.01 -7.58 -7.83
C GLN A 33 8.63 -8.52 -6.67
N LEU A 34 7.38 -8.49 -6.22
CA LEU A 34 6.88 -9.29 -5.10
C LEU A 34 6.90 -10.79 -5.40
N VAL A 35 6.38 -11.22 -6.56
CA VAL A 35 6.34 -12.64 -6.93
C VAL A 35 7.73 -13.23 -7.17
N ASN A 36 8.66 -12.42 -7.66
CA ASN A 36 10.06 -12.84 -7.87
C ASN A 36 10.92 -12.73 -6.60
N GLY A 37 10.35 -12.34 -5.46
CA GLY A 37 11.08 -12.25 -4.20
C GLY A 37 12.19 -11.21 -4.19
N VAL A 38 11.99 -10.06 -4.85
CA VAL A 38 13.01 -9.01 -4.97
C VAL A 38 12.88 -7.96 -3.85
N GLU A 39 13.99 -7.65 -3.21
CA GLU A 39 14.11 -6.59 -2.20
C GLU A 39 14.33 -5.23 -2.87
N GLY A 40 13.51 -4.24 -2.50
CA GLY A 40 13.60 -2.85 -2.99
C GLY A 40 14.41 -1.91 -2.08
N ILE A 41 14.82 -2.38 -0.91
CA ILE A 41 15.68 -1.63 0.01
C ILE A 41 17.07 -1.51 -0.62
N ARG A 42 17.59 -0.29 -0.69
CA ARG A 42 18.94 0.00 -1.19
C ARG A 42 19.90 0.22 -0.04
N ARG A 43 21.13 -0.23 -0.23
CA ARG A 43 22.30 0.20 0.55
C ARG A 43 23.05 1.28 -0.23
N PHE A 44 23.33 2.39 0.43
CA PHE A 44 24.04 3.52 -0.17
C PHE A 44 25.55 3.39 0.02
N SER A 45 26.29 3.76 -1.02
CA SER A 45 27.73 3.96 -0.94
C SER A 45 28.08 5.18 -0.09
N ARG A 46 29.29 5.21 0.48
CA ARG A 46 29.81 6.40 1.16
C ARG A 46 29.83 7.64 0.26
N ALA A 47 30.05 7.47 -1.05
CA ALA A 47 30.03 8.58 -2.01
C ALA A 47 28.62 9.19 -2.13
N GLU A 48 27.58 8.37 -2.26
CA GLU A 48 26.19 8.84 -2.30
C GLU A 48 25.79 9.55 -1.01
N LEU A 49 26.18 9.00 0.14
CA LEU A 49 25.88 9.59 1.45
C LEU A 49 26.59 10.93 1.66
N ARG A 50 27.86 11.05 1.27
CA ARG A 50 28.59 12.33 1.29
C ARG A 50 27.94 13.36 0.37
N ALA A 51 27.54 12.95 -0.84
CA ALA A 51 26.81 13.82 -1.76
C ALA A 51 25.46 14.29 -1.19
N ALA A 52 24.83 13.49 -0.32
CA ALA A 52 23.62 13.85 0.44
C ALA A 52 23.89 14.60 1.76
N GLY A 53 25.14 15.00 2.00
CA GLY A 53 25.56 15.80 3.16
C GLY A 53 25.72 15.03 4.46
N VAL A 54 25.90 13.71 4.42
CA VAL A 54 26.27 12.92 5.61
C VAL A 54 27.76 13.12 5.89
N THR A 55 28.10 13.49 7.13
CA THR A 55 29.49 13.76 7.55
C THR A 55 30.27 12.48 7.79
N ASP A 56 31.60 12.54 7.67
CA ASP A 56 32.47 11.39 7.91
C ASP A 56 32.33 10.84 9.33
N ASP A 57 32.14 11.70 10.35
CA ASP A 57 31.88 11.28 11.74
C ASP A 57 30.66 10.36 11.87
N VAL A 58 29.60 10.61 11.09
CA VAL A 58 28.40 9.76 11.06
C VAL A 58 28.65 8.48 10.25
N LEU A 59 29.43 8.57 9.17
CA LEU A 59 29.74 7.41 8.32
C LEU A 59 30.71 6.42 8.99
N ASP A 60 31.52 6.92 9.93
CA ASP A 60 32.48 6.14 10.71
C ASP A 60 31.87 5.59 12.01
N ASP A 61 30.63 5.96 12.35
CA ASP A 61 29.87 5.35 13.45
C ASP A 61 29.52 3.89 13.09
N PRO A 62 29.95 2.89 13.88
CA PRO A 62 29.66 1.48 13.63
C PRO A 62 28.15 1.16 13.69
N ASP A 63 27.34 1.98 14.36
CA ASP A 63 25.89 1.83 14.43
C ASP A 63 25.18 2.51 13.26
N TYR A 64 25.89 3.14 12.32
CA TYR A 64 25.27 3.73 11.14
C TYR A 64 24.92 2.67 10.10
N VAL A 65 23.63 2.56 9.77
CA VAL A 65 23.11 1.65 8.77
C VAL A 65 22.76 2.43 7.50
N PRO A 66 23.53 2.27 6.40
CA PRO A 66 23.33 3.03 5.16
C PRO A 66 22.23 2.43 4.28
N ALA A 67 21.07 2.09 4.84
CA ALA A 67 19.98 1.39 4.13
C ALA A 67 18.64 2.13 4.21
N LYS A 68 17.90 2.15 3.09
CA LYS A 68 16.55 2.72 3.00
C LYS A 68 15.84 2.24 1.73
N GLY A 69 14.53 2.02 1.80
CA GLY A 69 13.69 1.94 0.61
C GLY A 69 13.43 3.34 0.05
N VAL A 70 13.85 3.63 -1.17
CA VAL A 70 13.67 4.95 -1.81
C VAL A 70 12.90 4.82 -3.11
N ILE A 71 12.03 5.80 -3.40
CA ILE A 71 11.40 5.91 -4.71
C ILE A 71 12.29 6.71 -5.67
N GLU A 72 12.26 6.34 -6.94
CA GLU A 72 13.02 7.04 -7.98
C GLU A 72 12.34 8.35 -8.38
N ASP A 73 13.13 9.27 -8.94
CA ASP A 73 12.67 10.52 -9.54
C ASP A 73 11.84 11.44 -8.61
N LEU A 74 12.09 11.43 -7.30
CA LEU A 74 11.34 12.25 -6.32
C LEU A 74 11.36 13.76 -6.62
N ALA A 75 12.44 14.25 -7.23
CA ALA A 75 12.57 15.66 -7.58
C ALA A 75 11.73 16.04 -8.81
N CYS A 76 11.34 15.07 -9.64
CA CYS A 76 10.59 15.28 -10.88
C CYS A 76 9.10 15.53 -10.59
N PHE A 77 8.51 16.44 -11.36
CA PHE A 77 7.09 16.76 -11.33
C PHE A 77 6.72 17.46 -12.64
N ASP A 78 5.59 17.11 -13.25
CA ASP A 78 5.07 17.82 -14.43
C ASP A 78 4.27 19.06 -13.99
N GLU A 79 4.96 20.15 -13.69
CA GLU A 79 4.32 21.35 -13.15
C GLU A 79 3.33 21.98 -14.15
N ARG A 80 3.60 21.85 -15.45
CA ARG A 80 2.75 22.43 -16.49
C ARG A 80 1.46 21.65 -16.67
N PHE A 81 1.52 20.32 -16.59
CA PHE A 81 0.32 19.48 -16.61
C PHE A 81 -0.66 19.86 -15.50
N PHE A 82 -0.12 20.11 -14.30
CA PHE A 82 -0.91 20.50 -13.12
C PHE A 82 -1.04 22.02 -12.94
N GLU A 83 -0.69 22.83 -13.94
CA GLU A 83 -0.85 24.29 -13.91
C GLU A 83 -0.22 24.95 -12.67
N TYR A 84 1.05 24.63 -12.41
CA TYR A 84 1.91 25.29 -11.43
C TYR A 84 3.04 26.02 -12.13
N SER A 85 3.48 27.13 -11.54
CA SER A 85 4.77 27.71 -11.90
C SER A 85 5.92 26.84 -11.39
N ALA A 86 7.08 26.94 -12.07
CA ALA A 86 8.28 26.23 -11.62
C ALA A 86 8.69 26.61 -10.19
N ARG A 87 8.47 27.87 -9.78
CA ARG A 87 8.80 28.35 -8.44
C ARG A 87 7.88 27.74 -7.38
N GLU A 88 6.57 27.71 -7.61
CA GLU A 88 5.63 27.05 -6.70
C GLU A 88 5.93 25.55 -6.57
N ALA A 89 6.22 24.86 -7.69
CA ALA A 89 6.57 23.45 -7.68
C ALA A 89 7.85 23.17 -6.87
N GLN A 90 8.85 24.06 -6.92
CA GLN A 90 10.06 23.96 -6.11
C GLN A 90 9.79 24.16 -4.61
N LEU A 91 8.85 25.00 -4.23
CA LEU A 91 8.50 25.22 -2.81
C LEU A 91 7.61 24.11 -2.25
N MET A 92 7.01 23.31 -3.12
CA MET A 92 6.08 22.24 -2.77
C MET A 92 6.78 20.96 -2.33
N ASP A 93 6.31 20.42 -1.20
CA ASP A 93 6.73 19.11 -0.70
C ASP A 93 6.63 18.08 -1.84
N PRO A 94 7.71 17.36 -2.18
CA PRO A 94 7.67 16.25 -3.11
C PRO A 94 6.53 15.26 -2.84
N GLN A 95 6.17 15.03 -1.57
CA GLN A 95 5.03 14.18 -1.19
C GLN A 95 3.72 14.65 -1.81
N HIS A 96 3.48 15.97 -1.82
CA HIS A 96 2.28 16.56 -2.41
C HIS A 96 2.26 16.41 -3.93
N ARG A 97 3.43 16.59 -4.57
CA ARG A 97 3.61 16.47 -6.02
C ARG A 97 3.36 15.05 -6.50
N ILE A 98 4.04 14.07 -5.91
CA ILE A 98 3.91 12.66 -6.33
C ILE A 98 2.55 12.07 -5.96
N PHE A 99 1.91 12.53 -4.89
CA PHE A 99 0.55 12.08 -4.56
C PHE A 99 -0.47 12.61 -5.56
N LEU A 100 -0.31 13.85 -6.03
CA LEU A 100 -1.15 14.42 -7.08
C LEU A 100 -1.02 13.64 -8.40
N GLU A 101 0.20 13.32 -8.83
CA GLU A 101 0.45 12.43 -9.98
C GLU A 101 -0.16 11.05 -9.77
N CYS A 102 0.01 10.46 -8.58
CA CYS A 102 -0.49 9.14 -8.28
C CYS A 102 -2.03 9.08 -8.24
N ALA A 103 -2.69 10.13 -7.73
CA ALA A 103 -4.13 10.26 -7.73
C ALA A 103 -4.69 10.35 -9.17
N TRP A 104 -4.02 11.11 -10.04
CA TRP A 104 -4.36 11.17 -11.46
C TRP A 104 -4.26 9.79 -12.13
N HIS A 105 -3.13 9.09 -11.95
CA HIS A 105 -2.95 7.75 -12.49
C HIS A 105 -3.97 6.74 -11.91
N ALA A 106 -4.41 6.88 -10.66
CA ALA A 106 -5.42 6.00 -10.07
C ALA A 106 -6.80 6.18 -10.73
N LEU A 107 -7.16 7.40 -11.12
CA LEU A 107 -8.36 7.70 -11.91
C LEU A 107 -8.26 7.10 -13.31
N GLU A 108 -7.12 7.30 -13.99
CA GLU A 108 -6.87 6.71 -15.32
C GLU A 108 -6.94 5.18 -15.28
N ARG A 109 -6.34 4.55 -14.26
CA ARG A 109 -6.38 3.09 -14.06
C ARG A 109 -7.78 2.57 -13.74
N ALA A 110 -8.64 3.40 -13.17
CA ALA A 110 -10.06 3.11 -12.97
C ALA A 110 -10.92 3.37 -14.21
N GLY A 111 -10.36 3.97 -15.27
CA GLY A 111 -11.11 4.38 -16.45
C GLY A 111 -12.06 5.57 -16.19
N VAL A 112 -11.75 6.38 -15.17
CA VAL A 112 -12.57 7.53 -14.78
C VAL A 112 -11.96 8.82 -15.30
N ASP A 113 -12.72 9.56 -16.10
CA ASP A 113 -12.45 10.95 -16.43
C ASP A 113 -13.11 11.84 -15.36
N PRO A 114 -12.32 12.55 -14.51
CA PRO A 114 -12.87 13.36 -13.43
C PRO A 114 -13.73 14.52 -13.94
N GLU A 115 -13.50 15.04 -15.16
CA GLU A 115 -14.32 16.11 -15.74
C GLU A 115 -15.70 15.63 -16.20
N ARG A 116 -15.84 14.33 -16.46
CA ARG A 116 -17.08 13.70 -16.95
C ARG A 116 -17.83 12.92 -15.88
N HIS A 117 -17.18 12.66 -14.74
CA HIS A 117 -17.82 11.98 -13.64
C HIS A 117 -18.85 12.92 -12.99
N ALA A 118 -20.14 12.56 -13.08
CA ALA A 118 -21.22 13.40 -12.57
C ALA A 118 -21.39 13.36 -11.04
N GLY A 119 -20.85 12.32 -10.38
CA GLY A 119 -20.99 12.10 -8.94
C GLY A 119 -19.96 12.86 -8.10
N ALA A 120 -20.19 12.91 -6.79
CA ALA A 120 -19.22 13.50 -5.88
C ALA A 120 -18.02 12.55 -5.70
N THR A 121 -16.81 13.05 -5.94
CA THR A 121 -15.57 12.29 -5.71
C THR A 121 -14.86 12.77 -4.45
N GLY A 122 -14.71 11.90 -3.45
CA GLY A 122 -13.97 12.17 -2.22
C GLY A 122 -12.48 11.85 -2.32
N VAL A 123 -11.66 12.50 -1.49
CA VAL A 123 -10.21 12.29 -1.37
C VAL A 123 -9.80 12.14 0.09
N PHE A 124 -9.28 10.96 0.43
CA PHE A 124 -8.87 10.56 1.77
C PHE A 124 -7.38 10.24 1.72
N ALA A 125 -6.56 11.18 2.19
CA ALA A 125 -5.10 11.08 2.04
C ALA A 125 -4.39 10.94 3.38
N SER A 126 -3.13 10.52 3.34
CA SER A 126 -2.21 10.56 4.49
C SER A 126 -0.80 10.86 4.01
N ALA A 127 -0.01 11.51 4.86
CA ALA A 127 1.34 11.95 4.51
C ALA A 127 2.33 11.65 5.64
N GLY A 128 3.56 11.29 5.29
CA GLY A 128 4.66 11.29 6.24
C GLY A 128 5.03 12.72 6.65
N MET A 129 5.82 12.86 7.72
CA MET A 129 6.36 14.15 8.15
C MET A 129 7.11 14.85 6.99
N SER A 130 6.80 16.12 6.75
CA SER A 130 7.49 16.94 5.73
C SER A 130 8.93 17.27 6.16
N THR A 131 9.86 16.38 5.83
CA THR A 131 11.30 16.66 5.95
C THR A 131 11.75 17.75 4.98
N TYR A 132 11.04 17.93 3.87
CA TYR A 132 11.30 19.01 2.92
C TYR A 132 11.08 20.39 3.54
N LEU A 133 9.97 20.59 4.26
CA LEU A 133 9.74 21.83 5.01
C LEU A 133 10.84 22.09 6.04
N LEU A 134 11.31 21.05 6.73
CA LEU A 134 12.40 21.19 7.71
C LEU A 134 13.68 21.69 7.05
N GLU A 135 14.04 21.18 5.86
CA GLU A 135 15.21 21.66 5.13
C GLU A 135 15.01 23.08 4.57
N LEU A 136 13.84 23.39 3.98
CA LEU A 136 13.54 24.74 3.49
C LEU A 136 13.54 25.79 4.61
N ALA A 137 13.00 25.45 5.78
CA ALA A 137 12.93 26.35 6.93
C ALA A 137 14.30 26.71 7.52
N ARG A 138 15.36 25.93 7.22
CA ARG A 138 16.73 26.24 7.66
C ARG A 138 17.35 27.39 6.86
N ASP A 139 16.88 27.64 5.65
CA ASP A 139 17.34 28.75 4.82
C ASP A 139 16.67 30.06 5.26
N ALA A 140 17.44 30.95 5.88
CA ALA A 140 16.94 32.24 6.36
C ALA A 140 16.55 33.19 5.23
N ALA A 141 17.30 33.19 4.12
CA ALA A 141 17.03 34.06 2.98
C ALA A 141 15.75 33.62 2.26
N LEU A 142 15.55 32.31 2.08
CA LEU A 142 14.33 31.78 1.49
C LEU A 142 13.10 32.13 2.32
N ARG A 143 13.19 32.05 3.66
CA ARG A 143 12.09 32.41 4.56
C ARG A 143 11.71 33.89 4.47
N GLU A 144 12.70 34.78 4.28
CA GLU A 144 12.46 36.21 4.10
C GLU A 144 11.84 36.51 2.73
N GLU A 145 12.28 35.82 1.68
CA GLU A 145 11.78 35.99 0.31
C GLU A 145 10.34 35.50 0.12
N VAL A 146 10.06 34.27 0.55
CA VAL A 146 8.77 33.57 0.30
C VAL A 146 7.76 33.86 1.41
N GLY A 147 8.24 34.11 2.63
CA GLY A 147 7.39 34.20 3.81
C GLY A 147 6.99 32.82 4.35
N ILE A 148 6.77 32.77 5.66
CA ILE A 148 6.51 31.51 6.36
C ILE A 148 5.15 30.89 5.99
N TYR A 149 4.16 31.73 5.65
CA TYR A 149 2.81 31.29 5.31
C TYR A 149 2.80 30.45 4.02
N ASP A 150 3.46 30.91 2.96
CA ASP A 150 3.51 30.21 1.68
C ASP A 150 4.29 28.88 1.81
N LEU A 151 5.36 28.86 2.61
CA LEU A 151 6.04 27.61 2.94
C LEU A 151 5.11 26.61 3.63
N PHE A 152 4.28 27.05 4.58
CA PHE A 152 3.29 26.18 5.21
C PHE A 152 2.21 25.71 4.22
N LEU A 153 1.67 26.59 3.36
CA LEU A 153 0.65 26.25 2.37
C LEU A 153 1.10 25.11 1.43
N HIS A 154 2.38 25.13 1.06
CA HIS A 154 2.94 24.17 0.12
C HIS A 154 3.42 22.85 0.75
N ASN A 155 3.54 22.79 2.08
CA ASN A 155 4.17 21.65 2.77
C ASN A 155 3.36 21.07 3.95
N ALA A 156 2.33 21.76 4.44
CA ALA A 156 1.50 21.22 5.51
C ALA A 156 0.60 20.08 5.00
N PRO A 157 0.49 18.97 5.76
CA PRO A 157 -0.27 17.80 5.35
C PRO A 157 -1.76 18.10 5.12
N ASP A 158 -2.29 19.15 5.75
CA ASP A 158 -3.66 19.67 5.60
C ASP A 158 -4.05 19.89 4.13
N TYR A 159 -3.07 20.24 3.27
CA TYR A 159 -3.31 20.58 1.87
C TYR A 159 -3.08 19.42 0.89
N LEU A 160 -2.71 18.23 1.36
CA LEU A 160 -2.45 17.08 0.50
C LEU A 160 -3.71 16.66 -0.28
N ALA A 161 -4.79 16.32 0.45
CA ALA A 161 -6.05 15.87 -0.17
C ALA A 161 -6.75 17.00 -0.94
N THR A 162 -6.84 18.18 -0.34
CA THR A 162 -7.57 19.32 -0.92
C THR A 162 -6.92 19.85 -2.18
N ARG A 163 -5.59 19.70 -2.34
CA ARG A 163 -4.91 20.02 -3.60
C ARG A 163 -5.29 19.08 -4.73
N VAL A 164 -5.45 17.78 -4.46
CA VAL A 164 -5.98 16.84 -5.46
C VAL A 164 -7.40 17.21 -5.85
N SER A 165 -8.26 17.48 -4.87
CA SER A 165 -9.63 17.92 -5.14
C SER A 165 -9.68 19.18 -5.98
N TYR A 166 -8.86 20.18 -5.65
CA TYR A 166 -8.79 21.43 -6.42
C TYR A 166 -8.30 21.20 -7.85
N LYS A 167 -7.21 20.45 -8.05
CA LYS A 167 -6.60 20.26 -9.36
C LYS A 167 -7.38 19.33 -10.29
N ALA A 168 -8.15 18.39 -9.74
CA ALA A 168 -8.99 17.49 -10.52
C ALA A 168 -10.49 17.85 -10.49
N GLY A 169 -10.88 18.98 -9.89
CA GLY A 169 -12.28 19.43 -9.83
C GLY A 169 -13.21 18.54 -9.00
N LEU A 170 -12.69 17.86 -7.97
CA LEU A 170 -13.43 16.88 -7.17
C LEU A 170 -14.17 17.56 -6.01
N THR A 171 -15.44 17.20 -5.82
CA THR A 171 -16.37 17.94 -4.94
C THR A 171 -16.85 17.16 -3.71
N GLY A 172 -16.40 15.92 -3.51
CA GLY A 172 -16.72 15.12 -2.32
C GLY A 172 -15.87 15.48 -1.09
N PRO A 173 -15.99 14.71 0.01
CA PRO A 173 -15.18 14.92 1.21
C PRO A 173 -13.68 14.90 0.89
N SER A 174 -12.93 15.87 1.40
CA SER A 174 -11.51 16.00 1.09
C SER A 174 -10.70 16.37 2.33
N PHE A 175 -9.94 15.41 2.86
CA PHE A 175 -9.13 15.64 4.05
C PHE A 175 -7.95 14.68 4.16
N THR A 176 -6.95 15.12 4.91
CA THR A 176 -5.78 14.32 5.26
C THR A 176 -5.95 13.75 6.67
N VAL A 177 -5.82 12.43 6.83
CA VAL A 177 -5.91 11.74 8.12
C VAL A 177 -4.52 11.25 8.56
N GLN A 178 -4.23 11.39 9.86
CA GLN A 178 -2.94 11.07 10.45
C GLN A 178 -3.11 10.22 11.71
N THR A 179 -2.72 8.96 11.64
CA THR A 179 -2.79 7.97 12.72
C THR A 179 -1.49 7.17 12.84
N GLY A 180 -0.37 7.74 12.42
CA GLY A 180 0.93 7.05 12.35
C GLY A 180 0.96 5.99 11.25
N CYS A 181 1.53 4.83 11.54
CA CYS A 181 1.74 3.75 10.57
C CYS A 181 0.44 3.14 10.00
N SER A 182 -0.72 3.41 10.61
CA SER A 182 -2.04 2.98 10.13
C SER A 182 -2.73 3.98 9.20
N SER A 183 -2.16 5.17 8.98
CA SER A 183 -2.86 6.33 8.37
C SER A 183 -3.53 6.02 7.04
N SER A 184 -2.83 5.40 6.08
CA SER A 184 -3.43 5.08 4.77
C SER A 184 -4.49 3.98 4.82
N LEU A 185 -4.41 3.05 5.77
CA LEU A 185 -5.45 2.02 5.92
C LEU A 185 -6.71 2.62 6.58
N VAL A 186 -6.53 3.55 7.52
CA VAL A 186 -7.61 4.38 8.07
C VAL A 186 -8.22 5.27 6.98
N ALA A 187 -7.43 5.83 6.07
CA ALA A 187 -7.94 6.59 4.93
C ALA A 187 -8.85 5.74 4.02
N ILE A 188 -8.47 4.48 3.75
CA ILE A 188 -9.32 3.53 3.00
C ILE A 188 -10.59 3.18 3.77
N HIS A 189 -10.51 3.00 5.10
CA HIS A 189 -11.68 2.78 5.95
C HIS A 189 -12.65 3.96 5.85
N LEU A 190 -12.18 5.20 6.03
CA LEU A 190 -13.02 6.40 5.97
C LEU A 190 -13.63 6.60 4.58
N ALA A 191 -12.85 6.41 3.51
CA ALA A 191 -13.37 6.43 2.15
C ALA A 191 -14.48 5.38 1.93
N SER A 192 -14.30 4.19 2.48
CA SER A 192 -15.32 3.13 2.41
C SER A 192 -16.59 3.52 3.17
N GLN A 193 -16.45 4.10 4.36
CA GLN A 193 -17.61 4.58 5.13
C GLN A 193 -18.34 5.72 4.41
N SER A 194 -17.63 6.70 3.85
CA SER A 194 -18.24 7.80 3.10
C SER A 194 -18.98 7.33 1.84
N LEU A 195 -18.46 6.31 1.14
CA LEU A 195 -19.16 5.68 0.01
C LEU A 195 -20.45 4.98 0.46
N LEU A 196 -20.40 4.23 1.55
CA LEU A 196 -21.54 3.50 2.10
C LEU A 196 -22.60 4.42 2.72
N ALA A 197 -22.18 5.57 3.27
CA ALA A 197 -23.06 6.61 3.79
C ALA A 197 -23.65 7.52 2.70
N GLY A 198 -23.19 7.41 1.46
CA GLY A 198 -23.64 8.24 0.34
C GLY A 198 -23.09 9.67 0.37
N GLU A 199 -21.98 9.91 1.07
CA GLU A 199 -21.28 11.21 1.06
C GLU A 199 -20.50 11.44 -0.24
N CYS A 200 -20.18 10.36 -0.96
CA CYS A 200 -19.58 10.38 -2.29
C CYS A 200 -19.99 9.15 -3.11
N ASP A 201 -19.74 9.21 -4.41
CA ASP A 201 -20.01 8.14 -5.39
C ASP A 201 -18.72 7.45 -5.86
N LEU A 202 -17.61 8.15 -5.72
CA LEU A 202 -16.25 7.70 -6.00
C LEU A 202 -15.33 8.21 -4.89
N ALA A 203 -14.34 7.42 -4.50
CA ALA A 203 -13.35 7.88 -3.52
C ALA A 203 -11.93 7.50 -3.93
N LEU A 204 -11.01 8.46 -3.80
CA LEU A 204 -9.58 8.22 -3.83
C LEU A 204 -9.09 8.07 -2.39
N ALA A 205 -8.42 6.96 -2.08
CA ALA A 205 -7.85 6.73 -0.76
C ALA A 205 -6.40 6.30 -0.86
N GLY A 206 -5.52 6.85 -0.02
CA GLY A 206 -4.10 6.52 -0.13
C GLY A 206 -3.20 7.17 0.89
N GLY A 207 -1.91 7.03 0.64
CA GLY A 207 -0.88 7.64 1.46
C GLY A 207 0.43 7.85 0.73
N VAL A 208 1.22 8.78 1.24
CA VAL A 208 2.56 9.07 0.77
C VAL A 208 3.54 9.17 1.92
N THR A 209 4.74 8.66 1.71
CA THR A 209 5.90 8.90 2.56
C THR A 209 7.10 9.05 1.65
N ALA A 210 7.70 10.22 1.65
CA ALA A 210 8.98 10.49 1.00
C ALA A 210 9.78 11.46 1.86
N ARG A 211 11.12 11.35 1.82
CA ARG A 211 11.99 12.20 2.63
C ARG A 211 13.03 12.88 1.78
N ALA A 212 13.24 14.17 2.03
CA ALA A 212 14.28 14.96 1.41
C ALA A 212 15.30 15.39 2.48
N PRO A 213 16.60 15.18 2.28
CA PRO A 213 17.23 14.44 1.16
C PRO A 213 16.98 12.91 1.24
N GLN A 214 16.87 12.24 0.08
CA GLN A 214 16.50 10.82 0.01
C GLN A 214 17.59 9.86 0.45
N HIS A 215 18.83 10.09 0.02
CA HIS A 215 19.96 9.17 0.19
C HIS A 215 20.61 9.34 1.56
N ARG A 216 19.87 8.94 2.60
CA ARG A 216 20.36 8.87 3.98
C ARG A 216 19.94 7.54 4.59
N GLY A 217 20.89 6.92 5.29
CA GLY A 217 20.62 5.82 6.21
C GLY A 217 20.07 6.31 7.54
N TYR A 218 20.26 5.51 8.57
CA TYR A 218 19.86 5.82 9.93
C TYR A 218 20.89 5.28 10.92
N ARG A 219 20.86 5.79 12.14
CA ARG A 219 21.66 5.26 13.24
C ARG A 219 20.85 4.20 13.98
N TYR A 220 21.41 3.02 14.15
CA TYR A 220 20.86 1.98 15.01
C TYR A 220 20.95 2.42 16.47
N ASP A 221 19.89 2.15 17.24
CA ASP A 221 19.86 2.39 18.67
C ASP A 221 19.13 1.23 19.34
N ALA A 222 19.77 0.61 20.33
CA ALA A 222 19.25 -0.55 21.01
C ALA A 222 17.95 -0.19 21.76
N GLY A 223 16.85 -0.83 21.38
CA GLY A 223 15.52 -0.56 21.93
C GLY A 223 14.63 0.31 21.03
N ASN A 224 15.15 0.82 19.92
CA ASN A 224 14.34 1.41 18.85
C ASN A 224 13.83 0.33 17.88
N VAL A 225 12.92 0.70 16.98
CA VAL A 225 12.27 -0.19 16.01
C VAL A 225 13.10 -0.45 14.75
N LEU A 226 14.26 0.20 14.59
CA LEU A 226 15.07 0.12 13.37
C LEU A 226 16.07 -1.05 13.45
N SER A 227 16.19 -1.79 12.35
CA SER A 227 17.09 -2.95 12.21
C SER A 227 18.56 -2.52 12.25
N HIS A 228 19.41 -3.29 12.91
CA HIS A 228 20.85 -3.04 12.94
C HIS A 228 21.55 -3.38 11.61
N ASP A 229 20.92 -4.19 10.76
CA ASP A 229 21.52 -4.70 9.53
C ASP A 229 20.84 -4.16 8.28
N GLY A 230 19.81 -3.31 8.36
CA GLY A 230 19.19 -2.73 7.17
C GLY A 230 18.29 -3.71 6.41
N HIS A 231 17.80 -4.76 7.07
CA HIS A 231 16.77 -5.64 6.52
C HIS A 231 15.57 -5.76 7.45
N CYS A 232 14.39 -5.93 6.86
CA CYS A 232 13.15 -6.19 7.61
C CYS A 232 12.82 -7.69 7.48
N ARG A 233 12.77 -8.42 8.60
CA ARG A 233 12.51 -9.87 8.67
C ARG A 233 11.23 -10.20 9.43
N PRO A 234 10.04 -9.88 8.90
CA PRO A 234 8.79 -10.09 9.61
C PRO A 234 8.61 -11.56 10.01
N PHE A 235 8.29 -11.77 11.28
CA PHE A 235 7.97 -13.05 11.92
C PHE A 235 9.11 -14.08 12.00
N ASP A 236 10.31 -13.73 11.54
CA ASP A 236 11.47 -14.63 11.52
C ASP A 236 12.21 -14.67 12.88
N ALA A 237 12.94 -15.75 13.15
CA ALA A 237 13.80 -15.90 14.32
C ALA A 237 14.85 -14.79 14.46
N ASP A 238 15.36 -14.26 13.35
CA ASP A 238 16.37 -13.20 13.31
C ASP A 238 15.75 -11.79 13.14
N ALA A 239 14.43 -11.66 13.39
CA ALA A 239 13.73 -10.37 13.43
C ALA A 239 14.41 -9.41 14.42
N ASN A 240 14.94 -8.29 13.92
CA ASN A 240 15.72 -7.35 14.72
C ASN A 240 15.33 -5.86 14.53
N GLY A 241 14.27 -5.59 13.78
CA GLY A 241 13.74 -4.26 13.50
C GLY A 241 13.31 -4.11 12.04
N THR A 242 12.77 -2.94 11.71
CA THR A 242 12.36 -2.55 10.37
C THR A 242 13.39 -1.63 9.70
N VAL A 243 13.15 -1.28 8.44
CA VAL A 243 13.98 -0.36 7.65
C VAL A 243 13.09 0.77 7.16
N PRO A 244 13.51 2.04 7.23
CA PRO A 244 12.69 3.11 6.68
C PRO A 244 12.47 2.94 5.16
N GLY A 245 11.25 3.13 4.70
CA GLY A 245 10.87 3.07 3.29
C GLY A 245 10.13 4.32 2.84
N GLU A 246 10.14 4.57 1.53
CA GLU A 246 9.34 5.59 0.86
C GLU A 246 8.36 4.92 -0.08
N ALA A 247 7.14 5.43 -0.16
CA ALA A 247 6.16 5.02 -1.17
C ALA A 247 5.08 6.07 -1.33
N VAL A 248 4.42 6.05 -2.47
CA VAL A 248 3.13 6.71 -2.68
C VAL A 248 2.19 5.72 -3.32
N ALA A 249 0.96 5.62 -2.84
CA ALA A 249 -0.06 4.82 -3.50
C ALA A 249 -1.46 5.35 -3.22
N VAL A 250 -2.33 5.19 -4.23
CA VAL A 250 -3.73 5.62 -4.22
C VAL A 250 -4.57 4.50 -4.83
N VAL A 251 -5.70 4.20 -4.20
CA VAL A 251 -6.74 3.31 -4.71
C VAL A 251 -8.00 4.09 -5.02
N THR A 252 -8.68 3.70 -6.09
CA THR A 252 -9.97 4.25 -6.50
C THR A 252 -11.06 3.28 -6.09
N LEU A 253 -12.00 3.77 -5.30
CA LEU A 253 -13.05 3.00 -4.64
C LEU A 253 -14.43 3.45 -5.10
N LYS A 254 -15.36 2.50 -5.20
CA LYS A 254 -16.77 2.73 -5.55
C LYS A 254 -17.63 1.69 -4.84
N ARG A 255 -18.91 1.96 -4.57
CA ARG A 255 -19.82 0.90 -4.08
C ARG A 255 -19.85 -0.24 -5.09
N VAL A 256 -19.88 -1.51 -4.63
CA VAL A 256 -19.84 -2.67 -5.54
C VAL A 256 -20.99 -2.64 -6.54
N GLU A 257 -22.20 -2.29 -6.09
CA GLU A 257 -23.37 -2.12 -6.95
C GLU A 257 -23.18 -1.11 -8.08
N ASP A 258 -22.54 0.03 -7.79
CA ASP A 258 -22.26 1.06 -8.78
C ASP A 258 -21.14 0.62 -9.74
N ALA A 259 -20.11 -0.05 -9.23
CA ALA A 259 -19.05 -0.60 -10.06
C ALA A 259 -19.57 -1.67 -11.04
N LEU A 260 -20.50 -2.52 -10.59
CA LEU A 260 -21.17 -3.49 -11.44
C LEU A 260 -22.09 -2.82 -12.48
N ARG A 261 -22.85 -1.80 -12.07
CA ARG A 261 -23.70 -1.00 -12.96
C ARG A 261 -22.89 -0.33 -14.06
N ASP A 262 -21.78 0.28 -13.69
CA ASP A 262 -20.90 1.04 -14.59
C ASP A 262 -19.96 0.12 -15.41
N ARG A 263 -19.95 -1.18 -15.08
CA ARG A 263 -19.08 -2.22 -15.68
C ARG A 263 -17.59 -1.93 -15.49
N ASP A 264 -17.25 -1.38 -14.33
CA ASP A 264 -15.87 -1.18 -13.94
C ASP A 264 -15.15 -2.52 -13.77
N ARG A 265 -13.83 -2.51 -13.99
CA ARG A 265 -12.99 -3.64 -13.56
C ARG A 265 -12.92 -3.61 -12.04
N ILE A 266 -13.33 -4.70 -11.39
CA ILE A 266 -13.19 -4.86 -9.93
C ILE A 266 -11.97 -5.75 -9.66
N HIS A 267 -10.97 -5.20 -8.99
CA HIS A 267 -9.75 -5.93 -8.61
C HIS A 267 -9.98 -6.80 -7.36
N ALA A 268 -10.67 -6.24 -6.37
CA ALA A 268 -11.07 -6.89 -5.14
C ALA A 268 -12.26 -6.14 -4.52
N VAL A 269 -12.88 -6.75 -3.52
CA VAL A 269 -13.97 -6.15 -2.73
C VAL A 269 -13.51 -5.99 -1.28
N ILE A 270 -13.70 -4.80 -0.71
CA ILE A 270 -13.61 -4.55 0.72
C ILE A 270 -14.93 -5.02 1.33
N ALA A 271 -14.90 -6.19 1.96
CA ALA A 271 -16.08 -6.82 2.55
C ALA A 271 -16.40 -6.26 3.94
N GLY A 272 -15.39 -5.78 4.67
CA GLY A 272 -15.55 -5.16 5.98
C GLY A 272 -14.26 -4.48 6.43
N SER A 273 -14.38 -3.54 7.35
CA SER A 273 -13.25 -2.78 7.88
C SER A 273 -13.57 -2.29 9.29
N ALA A 274 -12.58 -2.27 10.18
CA ALA A 274 -12.71 -1.70 11.51
C ALA A 274 -11.46 -0.92 11.90
N ILE A 275 -11.66 0.08 12.76
CA ILE A 275 -10.61 0.87 13.39
C ILE A 275 -10.91 1.03 14.88
N ASN A 276 -9.88 1.04 15.73
CA ASN A 276 -10.03 1.32 17.15
C ASN A 276 -8.78 1.99 17.73
N ASN A 277 -8.75 2.18 19.06
CA ASN A 277 -7.54 2.60 19.76
C ASN A 277 -7.28 1.74 21.01
N ASP A 278 -6.01 1.43 21.28
CA ASP A 278 -5.57 0.67 22.45
C ASP A 278 -5.98 1.32 23.79
N GLY A 279 -6.07 2.65 23.82
CA GLY A 279 -6.23 3.41 25.05
C GLY A 279 -5.09 3.15 26.03
N ARG A 280 -5.42 2.86 27.29
CA ARG A 280 -4.46 2.57 28.36
C ARG A 280 -4.10 1.08 28.51
N ARG A 281 -4.58 0.20 27.61
CA ARG A 281 -4.38 -1.27 27.68
C ARG A 281 -2.98 -1.71 27.19
N LYS A 282 -1.96 -0.92 27.50
CA LYS A 282 -0.58 -1.09 27.02
C LYS A 282 0.41 -0.50 28.02
N VAL A 283 1.63 -1.04 28.04
CA VAL A 283 2.66 -0.70 29.03
C VAL A 283 3.29 0.69 28.84
N GLY A 284 3.10 1.30 27.66
CA GLY A 284 3.60 2.64 27.35
C GLY A 284 2.93 3.19 26.09
N TYR A 285 3.11 4.48 25.81
CA TYR A 285 2.43 5.16 24.69
C TYR A 285 2.71 4.50 23.33
N THR A 286 3.96 4.08 23.13
CA THR A 286 4.48 3.49 21.89
C THR A 286 4.34 1.96 21.84
N ALA A 287 3.95 1.31 22.94
CA ALA A 287 3.79 -0.15 22.98
C ALA A 287 2.47 -0.57 22.29
N PRO A 288 2.43 -1.73 21.62
CA PRO A 288 1.18 -2.28 21.07
C PRO A 288 0.29 -2.89 22.18
N SER A 289 -0.99 -3.10 21.88
CA SER A 289 -1.93 -3.86 22.71
C SER A 289 -2.47 -5.07 21.94
N VAL A 290 -2.24 -6.28 22.46
CA VAL A 290 -2.82 -7.52 21.90
C VAL A 290 -4.34 -7.46 21.89
N ASP A 291 -4.94 -6.93 22.96
CA ASP A 291 -6.39 -6.78 23.05
C ASP A 291 -6.92 -5.81 22.00
N GLY A 292 -6.30 -4.62 21.88
CA GLY A 292 -6.70 -3.62 20.88
C GLY A 292 -6.62 -4.13 19.45
N GLN A 293 -5.54 -4.82 19.10
CA GLN A 293 -5.38 -5.44 17.78
C GLN A 293 -6.42 -6.55 17.55
N CYS A 294 -6.61 -7.44 18.53
CA CYS A 294 -7.59 -8.52 18.47
C CYS A 294 -9.02 -7.98 18.27
N ASP A 295 -9.40 -6.93 18.99
CA ASP A 295 -10.71 -6.30 18.89
C ASP A 295 -10.94 -5.75 17.47
N ALA A 296 -9.96 -5.05 16.89
CA ALA A 296 -10.08 -4.49 15.53
C ALA A 296 -10.20 -5.60 14.46
N ILE A 297 -9.45 -6.70 14.62
CA ILE A 297 -9.51 -7.84 13.71
C ILE A 297 -10.88 -8.54 13.81
N ALA A 298 -11.34 -8.79 15.04
CA ALA A 298 -12.63 -9.46 15.28
C ALA A 298 -13.81 -8.62 14.75
N GLU A 299 -13.80 -7.30 15.01
CA GLU A 299 -14.83 -6.39 14.53
C GLU A 299 -14.87 -6.33 12.99
N ALA A 300 -13.71 -6.26 12.32
CA ALA A 300 -13.66 -6.25 10.86
C ALA A 300 -14.23 -7.55 10.25
N LEU A 301 -13.97 -8.70 10.88
CA LEU A 301 -14.53 -10.00 10.48
C LEU A 301 -16.05 -10.07 10.73
N GLU A 302 -16.54 -9.49 11.83
CA GLU A 302 -17.96 -9.41 12.16
C GLU A 302 -18.72 -8.50 11.18
N VAL A 303 -18.20 -7.30 10.91
CA VAL A 303 -18.72 -6.36 9.90
C VAL A 303 -18.75 -7.00 8.51
N ALA A 304 -17.72 -7.76 8.18
CA ALA A 304 -17.67 -8.54 6.94
C ALA A 304 -18.62 -9.75 6.94
N SER A 305 -19.07 -10.19 8.12
CA SER A 305 -19.81 -11.45 8.32
C SER A 305 -19.07 -12.66 7.75
N ILE A 306 -17.75 -12.67 7.93
CA ILE A 306 -16.83 -13.70 7.40
C ILE A 306 -16.20 -14.44 8.57
N SER A 307 -16.29 -15.78 8.56
CA SER A 307 -15.59 -16.59 9.56
C SER A 307 -14.07 -16.49 9.35
N PRO A 308 -13.27 -16.40 10.42
CA PRO A 308 -11.81 -16.46 10.32
C PRO A 308 -11.30 -17.66 9.52
N ARG A 309 -12.03 -18.78 9.53
CA ARG A 309 -11.66 -19.99 8.77
C ARG A 309 -11.65 -19.77 7.25
N GLN A 310 -12.37 -18.76 6.78
CA GLN A 310 -12.49 -18.43 5.36
C GLN A 310 -11.40 -17.47 4.89
N ILE A 311 -10.53 -16.97 5.78
CA ILE A 311 -9.40 -16.11 5.43
C ILE A 311 -8.21 -16.98 5.05
N GLY A 312 -7.77 -16.90 3.79
CA GLY A 312 -6.63 -17.68 3.28
C GLY A 312 -5.30 -16.95 3.36
N TYR A 313 -5.31 -15.62 3.49
CA TYR A 313 -4.11 -14.80 3.59
C TYR A 313 -4.30 -13.64 4.57
N VAL A 314 -3.27 -13.29 5.32
CA VAL A 314 -3.20 -12.04 6.08
C VAL A 314 -1.93 -11.32 5.66
N GLU A 315 -2.12 -10.11 5.14
CA GLU A 315 -1.06 -9.11 5.04
C GLU A 315 -0.96 -8.42 6.41
N GLY A 316 0.00 -8.86 7.21
CA GLY A 316 0.23 -8.35 8.56
C GLY A 316 0.92 -6.99 8.57
N HIS A 317 0.86 -6.34 9.72
CA HIS A 317 1.66 -5.17 10.01
C HIS A 317 3.16 -5.50 9.97
N GLY A 318 3.61 -6.60 10.56
CA GLY A 318 4.92 -7.24 10.31
C GLY A 318 6.11 -6.29 10.48
N THR A 319 6.29 -5.76 11.70
CA THR A 319 7.35 -4.80 12.01
C THR A 319 8.74 -5.39 12.03
N ALA A 320 8.88 -6.72 12.04
CA ALA A 320 10.15 -7.42 12.20
C ALA A 320 10.85 -7.10 13.52
N THR A 321 10.10 -6.63 14.54
CA THR A 321 10.65 -6.40 15.87
C THR A 321 10.47 -7.64 16.72
N ARG A 322 11.47 -7.99 17.55
CA ARG A 322 11.43 -9.18 18.41
C ARG A 322 10.16 -9.28 19.26
N MET A 323 9.67 -8.15 19.77
CA MET A 323 8.45 -8.11 20.59
C MET A 323 7.17 -7.86 19.78
N GLY A 324 7.22 -7.03 18.73
CA GLY A 324 6.00 -6.63 18.00
C GLY A 324 5.37 -7.78 17.23
N ASP A 325 6.20 -8.61 16.59
CA ASP A 325 5.72 -9.70 15.75
C ASP A 325 5.02 -10.81 16.54
N PRO A 326 5.56 -11.29 17.69
CA PRO A 326 4.82 -12.20 18.57
C PRO A 326 3.48 -11.64 19.07
N LEU A 327 3.42 -10.35 19.42
CA LEU A 327 2.18 -9.72 19.90
C LEU A 327 1.13 -9.64 18.79
N GLU A 328 1.54 -9.30 17.57
CA GLU A 328 0.65 -9.32 16.40
C GLU A 328 0.11 -10.72 16.12
N VAL A 329 0.97 -11.74 16.10
CA VAL A 329 0.53 -13.13 15.84
C VAL A 329 -0.37 -13.64 16.97
N ALA A 330 -0.12 -13.24 18.22
CA ALA A 330 -1.00 -13.56 19.34
C ALA A 330 -2.39 -12.92 19.19
N ALA A 331 -2.45 -11.64 18.78
CA ALA A 331 -3.71 -10.94 18.55
C ALA A 331 -4.52 -11.57 17.41
N LEU A 332 -3.87 -11.82 16.28
CA LEU A 332 -4.44 -12.52 15.13
C LEU A 332 -4.92 -13.93 15.51
N THR A 333 -4.11 -14.70 16.24
CA THR A 333 -4.47 -16.05 16.70
C THR A 333 -5.71 -16.02 17.59
N ARG A 334 -5.76 -15.08 18.54
CA ARG A 334 -6.92 -14.93 19.44
C ARG A 334 -8.18 -14.59 18.67
N ALA A 335 -8.12 -13.64 17.74
CA ALA A 335 -9.27 -13.28 16.90
C ALA A 335 -9.75 -14.47 16.05
N PHE A 336 -8.82 -15.25 15.48
CA PHE A 336 -9.15 -16.40 14.63
C PHE A 336 -9.71 -17.58 15.44
N ARG A 337 -9.23 -17.79 16.67
CA ARG A 337 -9.69 -18.86 17.56
C ARG A 337 -11.15 -18.71 17.99
N ALA A 338 -11.74 -17.52 17.85
CA ALA A 338 -13.17 -17.32 18.05
C ALA A 338 -14.03 -18.05 16.99
N GLY A 339 -13.48 -18.31 15.80
CA GLY A 339 -14.22 -18.92 14.69
C GLY A 339 -13.68 -20.26 14.19
N THR A 340 -12.49 -20.70 14.63
CA THR A 340 -11.92 -22.00 14.22
C THR A 340 -10.80 -22.53 15.13
N GLN A 341 -10.71 -23.86 15.22
CA GLN A 341 -9.61 -24.57 15.88
C GLN A 341 -8.54 -25.10 14.90
N ASP A 342 -8.73 -24.87 13.60
CA ASP A 342 -7.78 -25.29 12.57
C ASP A 342 -6.45 -24.55 12.73
N ARG A 343 -5.39 -25.18 12.26
CA ARG A 343 -4.01 -24.72 12.38
C ARG A 343 -3.38 -24.61 11.00
N GLN A 344 -2.43 -23.70 10.85
CA GLN A 344 -1.57 -23.58 9.67
C GLN A 344 -2.33 -23.61 8.33
N PHE A 345 -3.47 -22.94 8.24
CA PHE A 345 -4.30 -22.87 7.02
C PHE A 345 -4.30 -21.49 6.36
N CYS A 346 -3.91 -20.45 7.10
CA CYS A 346 -3.92 -19.07 6.66
C CYS A 346 -2.49 -18.59 6.45
N ALA A 347 -2.12 -18.17 5.25
CA ALA A 347 -0.79 -17.62 5.03
C ALA A 347 -0.66 -16.26 5.73
N LEU A 348 0.45 -16.00 6.42
CA LEU A 348 0.77 -14.70 7.01
C LEU A 348 2.06 -14.17 6.40
N GLY A 349 2.03 -12.92 5.96
CA GLY A 349 3.21 -12.26 5.41
C GLY A 349 3.18 -10.75 5.56
N SER A 350 4.26 -10.09 5.14
CA SER A 350 4.31 -8.62 5.12
C SER A 350 5.19 -8.07 4.00
N ILE A 351 4.66 -7.08 3.30
CA ILE A 351 5.32 -6.31 2.23
C ILE A 351 6.52 -5.52 2.75
N LYS A 352 6.60 -5.28 4.06
CA LYS A 352 7.73 -4.55 4.67
C LYS A 352 9.06 -5.28 4.48
N SER A 353 9.02 -6.60 4.31
CA SER A 353 10.20 -7.39 3.93
C SER A 353 10.78 -6.99 2.57
N ASN A 354 9.96 -6.50 1.64
CA ASN A 354 10.37 -6.04 0.32
C ASN A 354 10.73 -4.55 0.29
N LEU A 355 9.92 -3.70 0.95
CA LEU A 355 9.96 -2.24 0.76
C LEU A 355 10.51 -1.46 1.96
N GLY A 356 10.71 -2.14 3.10
CA GLY A 356 10.81 -1.49 4.41
C GLY A 356 9.46 -0.92 4.88
N HIS A 357 9.47 -0.21 6.00
CA HIS A 357 8.33 0.49 6.55
C HIS A 357 8.12 1.84 5.86
N THR A 358 7.14 1.90 4.97
CA THR A 358 6.76 3.10 4.20
C THR A 358 5.84 4.07 4.96
N ASP A 359 5.99 4.10 6.29
CA ASP A 359 5.26 4.96 7.24
C ASP A 359 3.75 5.17 6.91
N ALA A 360 3.33 6.39 6.57
CA ALA A 360 1.94 6.72 6.29
C ALA A 360 1.38 5.96 5.08
N ALA A 361 2.22 5.52 4.15
CA ALA A 361 1.85 4.72 2.98
C ALA A 361 1.88 3.19 3.23
N ALA A 362 2.23 2.73 4.44
CA ALA A 362 2.40 1.29 4.73
C ALA A 362 1.10 0.49 4.58
N GLY A 363 -0.02 1.05 5.04
CA GLY A 363 -1.34 0.42 4.95
C GLY A 363 -1.78 0.18 3.51
N VAL A 364 -1.74 1.21 2.66
CA VAL A 364 -2.13 1.11 1.24
C VAL A 364 -1.18 0.21 0.43
N ALA A 365 0.12 0.18 0.75
CA ALA A 365 1.06 -0.73 0.08
C ALA A 365 0.71 -2.21 0.37
N GLY A 366 0.44 -2.55 1.62
CA GLY A 366 -0.02 -3.90 2.00
C GLY A 366 -1.38 -4.24 1.41
N PHE A 367 -2.31 -3.28 1.41
CA PHE A 367 -3.64 -3.41 0.79
C PHE A 367 -3.54 -3.78 -0.69
N ILE A 368 -2.70 -3.07 -1.47
CA ILE A 368 -2.49 -3.33 -2.89
C ILE A 368 -1.91 -4.74 -3.10
N LYS A 369 -0.93 -5.16 -2.30
CA LYS A 369 -0.39 -6.54 -2.37
C LYS A 369 -1.49 -7.58 -2.12
N ALA A 370 -2.33 -7.39 -1.11
CA ALA A 370 -3.41 -8.32 -0.80
C ALA A 370 -4.49 -8.36 -1.90
N ALA A 371 -4.88 -7.20 -2.45
CA ALA A 371 -5.81 -7.12 -3.58
C ALA A 371 -5.27 -7.85 -4.82
N LEU A 372 -3.98 -7.64 -5.15
CA LEU A 372 -3.32 -8.34 -6.26
C LEU A 372 -3.19 -9.85 -6.02
N ALA A 373 -2.91 -10.26 -4.78
CA ALA A 373 -2.82 -11.68 -4.41
C ALA A 373 -4.15 -12.41 -4.63
N ILE A 374 -5.27 -11.75 -4.28
CA ILE A 374 -6.63 -12.22 -4.54
C ILE A 374 -6.90 -12.27 -6.06
N GLU A 375 -6.66 -11.16 -6.77
CA GLU A 375 -6.95 -11.03 -8.20
C GLU A 375 -6.18 -12.06 -9.02
N ARG A 376 -4.89 -12.29 -8.69
CA ARG A 376 -3.98 -13.13 -9.47
C ARG A 376 -3.86 -14.55 -8.93
N GLY A 377 -4.47 -14.85 -7.78
CA GLY A 377 -4.45 -16.19 -7.19
C GLY A 377 -3.06 -16.69 -6.85
N VAL A 378 -2.22 -15.80 -6.31
CA VAL A 378 -0.84 -16.10 -5.87
C VAL A 378 -0.59 -15.31 -4.59
N ILE A 379 -0.05 -15.94 -3.56
CA ILE A 379 0.40 -15.27 -2.33
C ILE A 379 1.91 -15.05 -2.47
N PRO A 380 2.40 -13.79 -2.56
CA PRO A 380 3.83 -13.54 -2.61
C PRO A 380 4.52 -13.95 -1.30
N GLY A 381 5.76 -14.42 -1.41
CA GLY A 381 6.57 -14.79 -0.26
C GLY A 381 6.94 -13.59 0.62
N THR A 382 7.28 -13.86 1.89
CA THR A 382 7.88 -12.89 2.81
C THR A 382 9.39 -13.06 2.77
N LEU A 383 10.10 -12.02 2.38
CA LEU A 383 11.56 -12.08 2.27
C LEU A 383 12.21 -12.33 3.62
N HIS A 384 13.40 -12.93 3.57
CA HIS A 384 14.26 -13.20 4.72
C HIS A 384 13.68 -14.18 5.75
N PHE A 385 12.49 -14.73 5.51
CA PHE A 385 11.93 -15.76 6.38
C PHE A 385 12.63 -17.10 6.18
N THR A 386 13.11 -17.68 7.27
CA THR A 386 13.80 -18.96 7.37
C THR A 386 13.11 -19.86 8.40
N SER A 387 12.77 -19.32 9.56
CA SER A 387 12.08 -20.03 10.64
C SER A 387 11.32 -19.04 11.51
N ALA A 388 10.18 -19.45 12.06
CA ALA A 388 9.37 -18.56 12.90
C ALA A 388 10.14 -18.12 14.15
N ASN A 389 9.91 -16.88 14.57
CA ASN A 389 10.38 -16.37 15.85
C ASN A 389 10.00 -17.35 16.99
N PRO A 390 10.95 -17.78 17.85
CA PRO A 390 10.67 -18.73 18.93
C PRO A 390 9.59 -18.29 19.94
N GLU A 391 9.32 -16.98 20.04
CA GLU A 391 8.23 -16.45 20.86
C GLU A 391 6.84 -16.57 20.19
N ILE A 392 6.80 -16.96 18.91
CA ILE A 392 5.58 -17.26 18.16
C ILE A 392 5.30 -18.77 18.24
N ASP A 393 4.14 -19.15 18.80
CA ASP A 393 3.65 -20.53 18.75
C ASP A 393 3.07 -20.87 17.36
N ALA A 394 3.93 -20.88 16.34
CA ALA A 394 3.52 -21.01 14.94
C ALA A 394 2.79 -22.34 14.67
N ALA A 395 3.27 -23.44 15.26
CA ALA A 395 2.72 -24.78 15.06
C ALA A 395 1.29 -24.95 15.60
N ASN A 396 0.92 -24.22 16.65
CA ASN A 396 -0.45 -24.24 17.19
C ASN A 396 -1.27 -23.02 16.76
N SER A 397 -0.72 -22.13 15.93
CA SER A 397 -1.46 -20.98 15.38
C SER A 397 -2.24 -21.35 14.09
N PRO A 398 -3.20 -20.51 13.66
CA PRO A 398 -3.81 -20.60 12.33
C PRO A 398 -2.83 -20.39 11.17
N PHE A 399 -1.64 -19.84 11.44
CA PHE A 399 -0.80 -19.22 10.42
C PHE A 399 0.30 -20.13 9.88
N VAL A 400 0.54 -20.02 8.58
CA VAL A 400 1.68 -20.60 7.87
C VAL A 400 2.45 -19.46 7.19
N PHE A 401 3.78 -19.59 7.14
CA PHE A 401 4.66 -18.57 6.58
C PHE A 401 5.33 -19.12 5.33
N HIS A 402 5.37 -18.33 4.26
CA HIS A 402 5.98 -18.72 3.00
C HIS A 402 7.12 -17.76 2.67
N ARG A 403 8.31 -18.32 2.42
CA ARG A 403 9.45 -17.57 1.91
C ARG A 403 9.29 -17.25 0.42
N ASP A 404 8.80 -18.22 -0.34
CA ASP A 404 8.61 -18.13 -1.79
C ASP A 404 7.13 -17.91 -2.12
N ALA A 405 6.85 -17.39 -3.32
CA ALA A 405 5.48 -17.21 -3.77
C ALA A 405 4.77 -18.56 -3.94
N VAL A 406 3.52 -18.64 -3.48
CA VAL A 406 2.70 -19.86 -3.56
C VAL A 406 1.41 -19.62 -4.34
N ARG A 407 0.98 -20.61 -5.11
CA ARG A 407 -0.31 -20.56 -5.80
C ARG A 407 -1.44 -20.55 -4.78
N TRP A 408 -2.43 -19.70 -5.00
CA TRP A 408 -3.65 -19.64 -4.22
C TRP A 408 -4.84 -20.04 -5.11
N PRO A 409 -5.14 -21.35 -5.24
CA PRO A 409 -6.20 -21.81 -6.13
C PRO A 409 -7.59 -21.42 -5.63
N ASP A 410 -8.52 -21.25 -6.57
CA ASP A 410 -9.95 -21.06 -6.29
C ASP A 410 -10.61 -22.46 -6.26
N GLU A 411 -10.52 -23.14 -5.11
CA GLU A 411 -11.05 -24.50 -4.92
C GLU A 411 -12.55 -24.51 -4.56
N GLY A 412 -13.33 -23.65 -5.22
CA GLY A 412 -14.76 -23.49 -4.94
C GLY A 412 -15.07 -22.62 -3.71
N SER A 413 -14.07 -21.89 -3.21
CA SER A 413 -14.20 -20.89 -2.15
C SER A 413 -13.53 -19.60 -2.58
N LEU A 414 -14.20 -18.46 -2.33
CA LEU A 414 -13.65 -17.14 -2.62
C LEU A 414 -12.33 -16.92 -1.89
N ARG A 415 -11.33 -16.41 -2.59
CA ARG A 415 -10.10 -15.92 -1.96
C ARG A 415 -10.44 -14.71 -1.09
N ARG A 416 -10.01 -14.76 0.17
CA ARG A 416 -10.23 -13.69 1.15
C ARG A 416 -8.96 -13.42 1.93
N ALA A 417 -8.65 -12.14 2.10
CA ALA A 417 -7.47 -11.70 2.81
C ALA A 417 -7.80 -10.71 3.93
N GLY A 418 -7.08 -10.79 5.05
CA GLY A 418 -7.03 -9.71 6.04
C GLY A 418 -5.85 -8.77 5.74
N VAL A 419 -5.99 -7.48 6.06
CA VAL A 419 -4.92 -6.49 5.97
C VAL A 419 -4.85 -5.72 7.28
N SER A 420 -3.72 -5.76 7.97
CA SER A 420 -3.50 -5.11 9.26
C SER A 420 -2.54 -3.92 9.16
N ALA A 421 -2.88 -2.82 9.82
CA ALA A 421 -1.93 -1.73 10.08
C ALA A 421 -2.15 -1.15 11.48
N PHE A 422 -1.07 -1.09 12.27
CA PHE A 422 -1.11 -0.64 13.66
C PHE A 422 -0.25 0.62 13.82
N GLY A 423 -0.88 1.71 14.21
CA GLY A 423 -0.22 3.00 14.34
C GLY A 423 0.49 3.16 15.68
N LEU A 424 1.66 3.79 15.67
CA LEU A 424 2.26 4.33 16.89
C LEU A 424 1.24 5.25 17.58
N GLY A 425 1.08 5.12 18.90
CA GLY A 425 0.00 5.78 19.65
C GLY A 425 -1.26 4.92 19.82
N GLY A 426 -1.40 3.83 19.06
CA GLY A 426 -2.34 2.74 19.33
C GLY A 426 -3.59 2.70 18.45
N THR A 427 -3.67 3.49 17.37
CA THR A 427 -4.79 3.39 16.43
C THR A 427 -4.58 2.19 15.52
N ASN A 428 -5.42 1.16 15.69
CA ASN A 428 -5.37 -0.07 14.90
C ASN A 428 -6.38 -0.01 13.76
N SER A 429 -6.06 -0.64 12.65
CA SER A 429 -6.96 -0.81 11.51
C SER A 429 -6.82 -2.22 10.94
N HIS A 430 -7.96 -2.85 10.64
CA HIS A 430 -8.03 -4.12 9.93
C HIS A 430 -9.10 -4.09 8.85
N LEU A 431 -8.77 -4.55 7.64
CA LEU A 431 -9.69 -4.66 6.51
C LEU A 431 -9.78 -6.12 6.06
N VAL A 432 -10.98 -6.54 5.67
CA VAL A 432 -11.24 -7.85 5.07
C VAL A 432 -11.53 -7.65 3.59
N LEU A 433 -10.67 -8.24 2.76
CA LEU A 433 -10.79 -8.26 1.31
C LEU A 433 -11.35 -9.59 0.82
N GLU A 434 -12.09 -9.54 -0.28
CA GLU A 434 -12.70 -10.68 -0.95
C GLU A 434 -12.48 -10.60 -2.46
N GLN A 435 -12.40 -11.77 -3.10
CA GLN A 435 -12.40 -11.94 -4.54
C GLN A 435 -13.58 -11.23 -5.20
N ALA A 436 -13.31 -10.52 -6.31
CA ALA A 436 -14.33 -9.85 -7.09
C ALA A 436 -15.45 -10.82 -7.53
N PRO A 437 -16.72 -10.37 -7.59
CA PRO A 437 -17.80 -11.18 -8.10
C PRO A 437 -17.50 -11.65 -9.53
N VAL A 438 -17.77 -12.93 -9.80
CA VAL A 438 -17.77 -13.44 -11.17
C VAL A 438 -18.98 -12.83 -11.87
N VAL A 439 -18.75 -11.73 -12.56
CA VAL A 439 -19.71 -11.21 -13.53
C VAL A 439 -19.59 -12.11 -14.74
N GLU A 440 -20.59 -12.96 -14.99
CA GLU A 440 -20.71 -13.58 -16.31
C GLU A 440 -20.71 -12.44 -17.32
N ARG A 441 -19.59 -12.26 -18.03
CA ARG A 441 -19.52 -11.37 -19.18
C ARG A 441 -20.63 -11.87 -20.09
N SER A 442 -21.76 -11.16 -20.10
CA SER A 442 -22.91 -11.59 -20.86
C SER A 442 -22.41 -11.89 -22.26
N ALA A 443 -22.58 -13.14 -22.68
CA ALA A 443 -22.43 -13.49 -24.08
C ALA A 443 -23.33 -12.51 -24.84
N ARG A 444 -22.73 -11.53 -25.56
CA ARG A 444 -23.33 -10.44 -26.37
C ARG A 444 -22.93 -8.99 -26.00
N VAL A 445 -21.66 -8.71 -25.77
CA VAL A 445 -21.10 -7.59 -26.57
C VAL A 445 -20.58 -8.24 -27.83
N GLN A 446 -21.33 -8.14 -28.94
CA GLN A 446 -20.75 -8.41 -30.24
C GLN A 446 -19.63 -7.38 -30.41
N VAL A 447 -18.40 -7.74 -30.03
CA VAL A 447 -17.23 -6.97 -30.42
C VAL A 447 -17.29 -6.92 -31.95
N PRO A 448 -17.45 -5.75 -32.58
CA PRO A 448 -17.53 -5.67 -34.01
C PRO A 448 -16.31 -6.40 -34.60
N ARG A 449 -16.55 -7.39 -35.46
CA ARG A 449 -15.46 -8.04 -36.20
C ARG A 449 -14.96 -7.03 -37.23
N GLY A 450 -13.92 -6.28 -36.89
CA GLY A 450 -13.37 -5.21 -37.70
C GLY A 450 -12.26 -4.44 -36.97
N PRO A 451 -11.59 -3.49 -37.63
CA PRO A 451 -10.59 -2.65 -37.00
C PRO A 451 -11.21 -1.82 -35.87
N ALA A 452 -10.50 -1.71 -34.74
CA ALA A 452 -10.84 -0.81 -33.64
C ALA A 452 -10.02 0.47 -33.76
N LEU A 453 -10.62 1.62 -33.43
CA LEU A 453 -9.91 2.88 -33.31
C LEU A 453 -9.33 2.99 -31.90
N VAL A 454 -8.01 3.07 -31.80
CA VAL A 454 -7.30 3.36 -30.55
C VAL A 454 -6.88 4.82 -30.59
N VAL A 455 -7.37 5.61 -29.62
CA VAL A 455 -7.08 7.04 -29.53
C VAL A 455 -6.10 7.29 -28.39
N LEU A 456 -5.06 8.08 -28.66
CA LEU A 456 -4.06 8.50 -27.69
C LEU A 456 -3.94 10.01 -27.73
N SER A 457 -3.66 10.61 -26.58
CA SER A 457 -3.41 12.05 -26.47
C SER A 457 -2.41 12.32 -25.37
N ALA A 458 -1.64 13.39 -25.51
CA ALA A 458 -0.76 13.90 -24.47
C ALA A 458 -0.56 15.41 -24.64
N ARG A 459 -0.08 16.10 -23.59
CA ARG A 459 0.20 17.54 -23.63
C ARG A 459 1.36 17.93 -24.55
N THR A 460 2.26 16.98 -24.86
CA THR A 460 3.44 17.23 -25.70
C THR A 460 3.70 16.05 -26.65
N PRO A 461 4.36 16.27 -27.81
CA PRO A 461 4.73 15.19 -28.72
C PRO A 461 5.56 14.08 -28.05
N ALA A 462 6.57 14.44 -27.26
CA ALA A 462 7.41 13.46 -26.57
C ALA A 462 6.63 12.62 -25.54
N ALA A 463 5.60 13.19 -24.90
CA ALA A 463 4.72 12.44 -24.02
C ALA A 463 3.78 11.52 -24.82
N LEU A 464 3.33 11.94 -26.00
CA LEU A 464 2.53 11.10 -26.90
C LEU A 464 3.33 9.89 -27.40
N ASP A 465 4.60 10.10 -27.74
CA ASP A 465 5.52 9.01 -28.14
C ASP A 465 5.66 8.00 -27.00
N ARG A 466 5.93 8.46 -25.77
CA ARG A 466 6.02 7.57 -24.59
C ARG A 466 4.74 6.78 -24.33
N VAL A 467 3.57 7.43 -24.33
CA VAL A 467 2.29 6.73 -24.12
C VAL A 467 2.02 5.72 -25.24
N THR A 468 2.47 6.01 -26.46
CA THR A 468 2.38 5.07 -27.60
C THR A 468 3.26 3.85 -27.37
N GLU A 469 4.53 4.06 -26.97
CA GLU A 469 5.47 2.98 -26.63
C GLU A 469 4.97 2.12 -25.47
N ASP A 470 4.47 2.75 -24.40
CA ASP A 470 3.93 2.06 -23.22
C ASP A 470 2.72 1.18 -23.59
N LEU A 471 1.80 1.71 -24.41
CA LEU A 471 0.66 0.93 -24.88
C LEU A 471 1.10 -0.25 -25.76
N CYS A 472 2.04 -0.03 -26.68
CA CYS A 472 2.60 -1.10 -27.50
C CYS A 472 3.20 -2.22 -26.64
N ALA A 473 4.06 -1.86 -25.68
CA ALA A 473 4.68 -2.81 -24.76
C ALA A 473 3.63 -3.58 -23.93
N GLN A 474 2.58 -2.89 -23.46
CA GLN A 474 1.50 -3.53 -22.70
C GLN A 474 0.68 -4.50 -23.55
N LEU A 475 0.39 -4.16 -24.81
CA LEU A 475 -0.33 -5.04 -25.73
C LEU A 475 0.51 -6.28 -26.07
N GLU A 476 1.80 -6.12 -26.34
CA GLU A 476 2.72 -7.23 -26.60
C GLU A 476 2.87 -8.16 -25.39
N GLY A 477 3.03 -7.59 -24.20
CA GLY A 477 3.15 -8.35 -22.95
C GLY A 477 1.88 -9.14 -22.59
N ASN A 478 0.69 -8.63 -22.93
CA ASN A 478 -0.58 -9.34 -22.72
C ASN A 478 -0.87 -10.40 -23.80
N LEU A 479 -0.19 -10.34 -24.95
CA LEU A 479 -0.31 -11.31 -26.04
C LEU A 479 0.69 -12.48 -25.91
N ALA A 480 1.73 -12.34 -25.08
CA ALA A 480 2.61 -13.45 -24.76
C ALA A 480 1.79 -14.55 -24.03
N PRO A 481 1.73 -15.79 -24.53
CA PRO A 481 1.07 -16.86 -23.82
C PRO A 481 1.73 -16.99 -22.44
N VAL A 482 0.91 -17.10 -21.40
CA VAL A 482 1.33 -17.54 -20.07
C VAL A 482 1.74 -19.01 -20.23
N ALA A 483 2.89 -19.24 -20.84
CA ALA A 483 3.44 -20.56 -21.04
C ALA A 483 3.85 -21.10 -19.68
N GLU A 484 3.21 -22.21 -19.31
CA GLU A 484 3.72 -23.30 -18.47
C GLU A 484 5.18 -23.09 -18.03
N ARG A 485 5.38 -22.37 -16.91
CA ARG A 485 6.62 -22.48 -16.14
C ARG A 485 6.52 -23.76 -15.31
N SER A 486 6.78 -24.88 -15.99
CA SER A 486 7.22 -26.21 -15.53
C SER A 486 7.23 -26.41 -14.00
N ASP A 487 6.47 -27.33 -13.41
CA ASP A 487 6.66 -28.79 -13.53
C ASP A 487 8.12 -29.18 -13.84
N ARG A 488 9.03 -28.78 -12.94
CA ARG A 488 10.31 -29.45 -12.74
C ARG A 488 10.75 -29.36 -11.29
N THR A 489 10.34 -30.35 -10.51
CA THR A 489 11.32 -31.18 -9.79
C THR A 489 10.73 -32.58 -9.72
N ASP A 490 11.23 -33.43 -10.62
CA ASP A 490 11.20 -34.87 -10.48
C ASP A 490 11.64 -35.26 -9.06
N LEU A 491 10.77 -36.04 -8.43
CA LEU A 491 11.16 -37.06 -7.48
C LEU A 491 12.04 -38.07 -8.23
N ALA A 492 13.36 -38.00 -8.05
CA ALA A 492 14.26 -39.11 -8.33
C ALA A 492 15.53 -39.01 -7.47
N ASP A 493 15.69 -39.99 -6.58
CA ASP A 493 16.94 -40.54 -6.04
C ASP A 493 17.98 -39.60 -5.39
N ARG A 494 17.89 -39.43 -4.06
CA ARG A 494 18.86 -39.93 -3.06
C ARG A 494 18.52 -39.51 -1.63
#